data_AF-A0A060CH45-F1
#
_entry.id   AF-A0A060CH45-F1
#
_cell.length_a   1.000
_cell.length_b   1.000
_cell.length_c   1.000
_cell.angle_alpha   90.00
_cell.angle_beta   90.00
_cell.angle_gamma   90.00
#
_symmetry.space_group_name_H-M   'P 1'
#
loop_
_entity.id
_entity.type
_entity.pdbx_description
1 polymer ?
#
loop_
_entity_poly.entity_id
_entity_poly.type
_entity_poly.pdbx_seq_one_letter_code
_entity_poly.pdbx_strand_id
1 'polypeptide(L)'
;METAALLAGLAAGWVVWSCSTWPLLNDNRSARALMRRADALAGPQGQLALVQWREELMLQARRPVVEFGFSRPPGQQLRMALAWQARAPRTALDPARRPRCWRWTPASIR
;
A
#
# COMPACT_ATOMS: atom_id res chain seq x y z
N MET A 1 1.10 4.95 50.34
CA MET A 1 1.43 3.85 49.41
C MET A 1 0.32 3.59 48.39
N GLU A 2 -0.95 3.82 48.75
CA GLU A 2 -2.11 3.55 47.87
C GLU A 2 -2.14 4.38 46.58
N THR A 3 -1.80 5.67 46.65
CA THR A 3 -1.76 6.56 45.46
C THR A 3 -0.71 6.14 44.45
N ALA A 4 0.47 5.71 44.91
CA ALA A 4 1.54 5.23 44.04
C ALA A 4 1.13 3.94 43.29
N ALA A 5 0.41 3.03 43.96
CA ALA A 5 -0.11 1.82 43.33
C ALA A 5 -1.13 2.14 42.24
N LEU A 6 -2.02 3.11 42.47
CA LEU A 6 -2.99 3.57 41.46
C LEU A 6 -2.31 4.18 40.23
N LEU A 7 -1.32 5.06 40.45
CA LEU A 7 -0.56 5.68 39.36
C LEU A 7 0.24 4.64 38.56
N ALA A 8 0.85 3.67 39.23
CA ALA A 8 1.57 2.58 38.58
C ALA A 8 0.63 1.69 37.75
N GLY A 9 -0.54 1.33 38.29
CA GLY A 9 -1.54 0.56 37.57
C GLY A 9 -2.07 1.28 36.33
N LEU A 10 -2.35 2.58 36.45
CA LEU A 10 -2.78 3.41 35.33
C LEU A 10 -1.68 3.52 34.26
N ALA A 11 -0.43 3.78 34.67
CA ALA A 11 0.70 3.87 33.75
C ALA A 11 0.94 2.55 33.02
N ALA A 12 0.89 1.42 33.74
CA ALA A 12 1.01 0.08 33.15
C ALA A 12 -0.13 -0.20 32.16
N GLY A 13 -1.38 0.11 32.55
CA GLY A 13 -2.55 -0.04 31.67
C GLY A 13 -2.42 0.80 30.40
N TRP A 14 -1.96 2.04 30.53
CA TRP A 14 -1.72 2.93 29.39
C TRP A 14 -0.66 2.36 28.43
N VAL A 15 0.47 1.91 28.95
CA VAL A 15 1.55 1.31 28.14
C VAL A 15 1.07 0.05 27.43
N VAL A 16 0.41 -0.87 28.15
CA VAL A 16 -0.12 -2.11 27.58
C VAL A 16 -1.12 -1.80 26.47
N TRP A 17 -2.05 -0.87 26.71
CA TRP A 17 -3.03 -0.45 25.71
C TRP A 17 -2.37 0.14 24.46
N SER A 18 -1.44 1.10 24.63
CA SER A 18 -0.75 1.75 23.52
C SER A 18 0.09 0.75 22.70
N CYS A 19 0.90 -0.09 23.36
CA CYS A 19 1.75 -1.07 22.68
C CYS A 19 0.94 -2.15 21.95
N SER A 20 -0.21 -2.57 22.51
CA SER A 20 -1.07 -3.58 21.88
C SER A 20 -1.87 -3.02 20.70
N THR A 21 -2.26 -1.75 20.77
CA THR A 21 -3.11 -1.10 19.75
C THR A 21 -2.28 -0.52 18.59
N TRP A 22 -1.04 -0.12 18.85
CA TRP A 22 -0.15 0.48 17.84
C TRP A 22 0.05 -0.36 16.57
N PRO A 23 0.27 -1.69 16.62
CA PRO A 23 0.43 -2.52 15.42
C PRO A 23 -0.78 -2.43 14.48
N LEU A 24 -2.00 -2.37 15.04
CA LEU A 24 -3.24 -2.30 14.29
C LEU A 24 -3.36 -0.95 13.54
N LEU A 25 -3.03 0.16 14.22
CA LEU A 25 -3.03 1.49 13.61
C LEU A 25 -1.91 1.63 12.58
N ASN A 26 -0.72 1.10 12.88
CA ASN A 26 0.43 1.19 12.00
C ASN A 26 0.18 0.45 10.68
N ASP A 27 -0.44 -0.73 10.70
CA ASP A 27 -0.74 -1.46 9.47
C ASP A 27 -1.77 -0.75 8.58
N ASN A 28 -2.71 -0.01 9.18
CA ASN A 28 -3.66 0.83 8.43
C ASN A 28 -3.00 2.09 7.85
N ARG A 29 -2.11 2.74 8.59
CA ARG A 29 -1.47 3.99 8.17
C ARG A 29 -0.29 3.82 7.21
N SER A 30 0.48 2.75 7.35
CA SER A 30 1.80 2.65 6.69
C SER A 30 1.78 2.11 5.26
N ALA A 31 0.62 1.82 4.66
CA ALA A 31 0.48 1.13 3.36
C ALA A 31 1.27 -0.21 3.25
N ARG A 32 1.86 -0.70 4.35
CA ARG A 32 2.73 -1.88 4.40
C ARG A 32 1.96 -3.17 4.15
N ALA A 33 0.76 -3.28 4.72
CA ALA A 33 -0.13 -4.41 4.46
C ALA A 33 -0.54 -4.46 2.97
N LEU A 34 -0.82 -3.30 2.36
CA LEU A 34 -1.14 -3.19 0.95
C LEU A 34 0.04 -3.65 0.07
N MET A 35 1.24 -3.14 0.32
CA MET A 35 2.43 -3.51 -0.45
C MET A 35 2.79 -4.99 -0.29
N ARG A 36 2.66 -5.58 0.91
CA ARG A 36 2.82 -7.03 1.12
C ARG A 36 1.84 -7.84 0.29
N ARG A 37 0.58 -7.40 0.21
CA ARG A 37 -0.46 -8.08 -0.57
C ARG A 37 -0.21 -7.94 -2.07
N ALA A 38 0.21 -6.76 -2.53
CA ALA A 38 0.59 -6.53 -3.92
C ALA A 38 1.79 -7.40 -4.33
N ASP A 39 2.79 -7.51 -3.45
CA ASP A 39 3.97 -8.36 -3.64
C ASP A 39 3.62 -9.85 -3.76
N ALA A 40 2.73 -10.33 -2.88
CA ALA A 40 2.21 -11.70 -2.94
C ALA A 40 1.40 -11.99 -4.22
N LEU A 41 0.62 -11.02 -4.70
CA LEU A 41 -0.14 -11.14 -5.95
C LEU A 41 0.76 -11.07 -7.19
N ALA A 42 1.84 -10.28 -7.14
CA ALA A 42 2.80 -10.18 -8.24
C ALA A 42 3.64 -11.46 -8.39
N GLY A 43 3.88 -12.19 -7.29
CA GLY A 43 4.65 -13.43 -7.28
C GLY A 43 6.17 -13.20 -7.33
N PRO A 44 6.98 -14.29 -7.32
CA PRO A 44 8.44 -14.21 -7.16
C PRO A 44 9.18 -13.52 -8.31
N GLN A 45 8.64 -13.57 -9.54
CA GLN A 45 9.18 -12.88 -10.72
C GLN A 45 8.36 -11.65 -11.14
N GLY A 46 7.36 -11.28 -10.34
CA GLY A 46 6.48 -10.16 -10.64
C GLY A 46 7.20 -8.82 -10.61
N GLN A 47 6.85 -7.94 -11.53
CA GLN A 47 7.25 -6.54 -11.46
C GLN A 47 6.06 -5.72 -10.98
N LEU A 48 6.33 -4.65 -10.22
CA LEU A 48 5.29 -3.77 -9.70
C LEU A 48 5.52 -2.36 -10.23
N ALA A 49 4.44 -1.75 -10.71
CA ALA A 49 4.44 -0.37 -11.13
C ALA A 49 3.41 0.42 -10.32
N LEU A 50 3.77 1.62 -9.90
CA LEU A 50 2.95 2.45 -9.04
C LEU A 50 2.41 3.66 -9.79
N VAL A 51 1.12 3.93 -9.59
CA VAL A 51 0.41 5.10 -10.15
C VAL A 51 -0.10 5.93 -8.99
N GLN A 52 0.09 7.25 -9.04
CA GLN A 52 -0.31 8.19 -8.00
C GLN A 52 0.22 7.78 -6.61
N TRP A 53 1.50 7.43 -6.54
CA TRP A 53 2.12 7.01 -5.30
C TRP A 53 2.57 8.20 -4.44
N ARG A 54 2.61 7.96 -3.13
CA ARG A 54 3.24 8.86 -2.12
C ARG A 54 4.61 8.29 -1.75
N GLU A 55 5.53 9.11 -1.26
CA GLU A 55 6.88 8.67 -0.86
C GLU A 55 6.86 7.52 0.16
N GLU A 56 5.90 7.53 1.09
CA GLU A 56 5.69 6.45 2.06
C GLU A 56 5.46 5.07 1.41
N LEU A 57 4.81 5.05 0.24
CA LEU A 57 4.51 3.82 -0.52
C LEU A 57 5.79 3.24 -1.14
N MET A 58 6.70 4.09 -1.61
CA MET A 58 8.02 3.66 -2.08
C MET A 58 8.88 3.09 -0.95
N LEU A 59 8.82 3.69 0.26
CA LEU A 59 9.56 3.17 1.41
C LEU A 59 9.11 1.77 1.86
N GLN A 60 7.86 1.38 1.55
CA GLN A 60 7.36 0.04 1.85
C GLN A 60 7.58 -0.96 0.69
N ALA A 61 8.16 -0.53 -0.43
CA ALA A 61 8.43 -1.42 -1.55
C ALA A 61 9.53 -2.44 -1.18
N ARG A 62 9.21 -3.73 -1.33
CA ARG A 62 10.17 -4.83 -1.08
C ARG A 62 11.07 -5.14 -2.26
N ARG A 63 10.73 -4.59 -3.43
CA ARG A 63 11.43 -4.79 -4.70
C ARG A 63 11.46 -3.47 -5.48
N PRO A 64 12.35 -3.31 -6.46
CA PRO A 64 12.34 -2.15 -7.35
C PRO A 64 10.96 -1.98 -7.98
N VAL A 65 10.38 -0.78 -7.84
CA VAL A 65 9.08 -0.42 -8.42
C VAL A 65 9.30 0.50 -9.61
N VAL A 66 8.51 0.31 -10.66
CA VAL A 66 8.48 1.23 -11.80
C VAL A 66 7.59 2.41 -11.46
N GLU A 67 8.13 3.61 -11.61
CA GLU A 67 7.43 4.87 -11.40
C GLU A 67 7.26 5.65 -12.72
N PHE A 68 6.22 6.48 -12.78
CA PHE A 68 5.88 7.25 -13.98
C PHE A 68 6.02 8.76 -13.76
N GLY A 69 6.86 9.17 -12.80
CA GLY A 69 7.14 10.56 -12.47
C GLY A 69 6.08 11.18 -11.55
N PHE A 70 6.52 11.64 -10.37
CA PHE A 70 5.64 12.15 -9.30
C PHE A 70 4.77 13.34 -9.73
N SER A 71 5.36 14.34 -10.39
CA SER A 71 4.65 15.57 -10.78
C SER A 71 3.68 15.41 -11.97
N ARG A 72 3.61 14.23 -12.60
CA ARG A 72 2.70 14.02 -13.73
C ARG A 72 1.26 13.81 -13.26
N PRO A 73 0.25 14.30 -14.00
CA PRO A 73 -1.15 14.05 -13.66
C PRO A 73 -1.45 12.55 -13.54
N PRO A 74 -2.32 12.10 -12.59
CA PRO A 74 -2.60 10.69 -12.36
C PRO A 74 -3.08 9.94 -13.60
N GLY A 75 -3.90 10.58 -14.44
CA GLY A 75 -4.36 9.98 -15.70
C GLY A 75 -3.21 9.70 -16.69
N GLN A 76 -2.17 10.56 -16.73
CA GLN A 76 -1.00 10.33 -17.56
C GLN A 76 -0.16 9.17 -17.01
N GLN A 77 0.06 9.14 -15.69
CA GLN A 77 0.76 8.04 -15.04
C GLN A 77 0.06 6.69 -15.29
N LEU A 78 -1.27 6.65 -15.20
CA LEU A 78 -2.06 5.44 -15.47
C LEU A 78 -1.90 4.96 -16.92
N ARG A 79 -1.97 5.88 -17.91
CA ARG A 79 -1.75 5.51 -19.32
C ARG A 79 -0.35 4.92 -19.53
N MET A 80 0.67 5.52 -18.91
CA MET A 80 2.04 5.00 -18.97
C MET A 80 2.16 3.62 -18.31
N ALA A 81 1.49 3.42 -17.17
CA ALA A 81 1.46 2.14 -16.48
C ALA A 81 0.78 1.04 -17.29
N LEU A 82 -0.33 1.34 -17.95
CA LEU A 82 -1.02 0.41 -18.84
C LEU A 82 -0.17 0.08 -20.07
N ALA A 83 0.49 1.07 -20.67
CA ALA A 83 1.41 0.85 -21.79
C ALA A 83 2.63 0.02 -21.39
N TRP A 84 3.16 0.23 -20.19
CA TRP A 84 4.23 -0.59 -19.61
C TRP A 84 3.74 -2.03 -19.37
N GLN A 85 2.56 -2.21 -18.78
CA GLN A 85 1.98 -3.54 -18.52
C GLN A 85 1.76 -4.33 -19.82
N ALA A 86 1.32 -3.66 -20.89
CA ALA A 86 1.11 -4.28 -22.20
C ALA A 86 2.39 -4.85 -22.83
N ARG A 87 3.57 -4.34 -22.45
CA ARG A 87 4.87 -4.84 -22.93
C ARG A 87 5.31 -6.13 -22.24
N ALA A 88 4.69 -6.52 -21.12
CA ALA A 88 5.01 -7.72 -20.35
C ALA A 88 3.74 -8.57 -20.09
N PRO A 89 3.20 -9.24 -21.13
CA PRO A 89 1.87 -9.86 -21.07
C PRO A 89 1.74 -11.05 -20.12
N ARG A 90 2.85 -11.69 -19.70
CA ARG A 90 2.82 -12.84 -18.76
C ARG A 90 2.39 -12.48 -17.33
N THR A 91 2.36 -11.20 -16.98
CA THR A 91 2.16 -10.72 -15.59
C THR A 91 0.85 -9.95 -15.40
N ALA A 92 0.00 -9.89 -16.43
CA ALA A 92 -1.30 -9.26 -16.31
C ALA A 92 -2.21 -10.12 -15.41
N LEU A 93 -2.74 -9.53 -14.33
CA LEU A 93 -3.78 -10.13 -13.51
C LEU A 93 -4.88 -10.69 -14.42
N ASP A 94 -5.15 -11.99 -14.25
CA ASP A 94 -6.26 -12.72 -14.88
C ASP A 94 -7.52 -11.82 -14.91
N PRO A 95 -8.12 -11.58 -16.08
CA PRO A 95 -9.34 -10.79 -16.20
C PRO A 95 -10.44 -11.21 -15.22
N ALA A 96 -10.55 -12.50 -14.90
CA ALA A 96 -11.53 -13.02 -13.94
C ALA A 96 -11.19 -12.66 -12.48
N ARG A 97 -9.93 -12.35 -12.17
CA ARG A 97 -9.46 -11.94 -10.83
C ARG A 97 -9.38 -10.43 -10.63
N ARG A 98 -9.79 -9.62 -11.62
CA ARG A 98 -9.74 -8.16 -11.52
C ARG A 98 -10.80 -7.65 -10.53
N PRO A 99 -10.40 -6.98 -9.42
CA PRO A 99 -11.36 -6.42 -8.49
C PRO A 99 -12.17 -5.30 -9.17
N ARG A 100 -13.37 -4.99 -8.65
CA ARG A 100 -14.27 -3.96 -9.21
C ARG A 100 -13.59 -2.62 -9.50
N CYS A 101 -12.58 -2.26 -8.72
CA CYS A 101 -11.73 -1.07 -8.93
C CYS A 101 -10.81 -1.12 -10.16
N TRP A 102 -10.90 -2.15 -11.00
CA TRP A 102 -10.27 -2.19 -12.33
C TRP A 102 -11.26 -1.92 -13.47
N ARG A 103 -12.55 -1.71 -13.17
CA ARG A 103 -13.55 -1.24 -14.14
C ARG A 103 -13.56 0.30 -14.28
N TRP A 104 -12.47 0.97 -13.90
CA TRP A 104 -12.35 2.41 -14.08
C TRP A 104 -12.18 2.72 -15.56
N THR A 105 -13.09 3.52 -16.11
CA THR A 105 -13.00 4.02 -17.48
C THR A 105 -12.18 5.31 -17.51
N PRO A 106 -11.44 5.60 -18.60
CA PRO A 106 -10.64 6.82 -18.73
C PRO A 106 -11.41 8.13 -18.50
N ALA A 107 -12.74 8.09 -18.64
CA ALA A 107 -13.63 9.23 -18.44
C ALA A 107 -13.80 9.68 -16.98
N SER A 108 -13.48 8.84 -15.98
CA SER A 108 -13.69 9.15 -14.56
C SER A 108 -12.49 9.82 -13.87
N ILE A 109 -11.44 10.18 -14.62
CA ILE A 109 -10.20 10.80 -14.11
C ILE A 109 -10.07 12.22 -14.69
N ARG A 110 -11.11 13.03 -14.50
CA ARG A 110 -11.08 14.46 -14.81
C ARG A 110 -11.13 15.25 -13.51
#